data_AF-A0A3D2MSE2-F1
#
_entry.id   AF-A0A3D2MSE2-F1
#
_cell.length_a   1.000
_cell.length_b   1.000
_cell.length_c   1.000
_cell.angle_alpha   90.00
_cell.angle_beta   90.00
_cell.angle_gamma   90.00
#
_symmetry.space_group_name_H-M   'P 1'
#
loop_
_entity.id
_entity.type
_entity.pdbx_description
1 polymer ?
#
loop_
_entity_poly.entity_id
_entity_poly.type
_entity_poly.pdbx_seq_one_letter_code
_entity_poly.pdbx_strand_id
1 'polypeptide(L)'
;PGLYLRQARRAGRLGFVGFVLLSLGVLLGGVAFATVQVTIFPYLAQSAPKLLPSNGVGPDIGFLLWILGPVLLLAVGSILLGIGTMRAHVFPRWAGILLIVAGVLFLLSLPHIPSPIGDVIGLASNVVFLVAFAWFGYALVAQGKEPVAAPFATAEAQTSR
;
A
#
# COMPACT_ATOMS: atom_id res chain seq x y z
N PRO A 1 4.96 -7.39 -5.46
CA PRO A 1 5.90 -7.90 -6.48
C PRO A 1 5.23 -8.24 -7.84
N GLY A 2 4.18 -9.07 -7.86
CA GLY A 2 3.52 -9.50 -9.12
C GLY A 2 2.86 -8.37 -9.93
N LEU A 3 2.28 -7.37 -9.23
CA LEU A 3 1.73 -6.16 -9.86
C LEU A 3 2.80 -5.39 -10.67
N TYR A 4 3.96 -5.19 -10.05
CA TYR A 4 5.03 -4.38 -10.61
C TYR A 4 5.68 -5.06 -11.83
N LEU A 5 5.83 -6.39 -11.84
CA LEU A 5 6.37 -7.13 -12.99
C LEU A 5 5.55 -6.92 -14.27
N ARG A 6 4.22 -6.79 -14.17
CA ARG A 6 3.35 -6.52 -15.33
C ARG A 6 3.24 -5.02 -15.68
N GLN A 7 3.41 -4.14 -14.69
CA GLN A 7 3.39 -2.69 -14.90
C GLN A 7 4.74 -2.09 -15.27
N ALA A 8 5.87 -2.74 -14.98
CA ALA A 8 7.21 -2.17 -15.06
C ALA A 8 7.56 -1.62 -16.46
N ARG A 9 7.05 -2.25 -17.52
CA ARG A 9 7.28 -1.81 -18.91
C ARG A 9 6.52 -0.53 -19.31
N ARG A 10 5.40 -0.20 -18.65
CA ARG A 10 4.52 0.94 -19.01
C ARG A 10 4.36 1.99 -17.91
N ALA A 11 4.55 1.65 -16.64
CA ALA A 11 4.42 2.57 -15.51
C ALA A 11 5.61 3.54 -15.35
N GLY A 12 6.74 3.24 -16.01
CA GLY A 12 7.92 4.09 -16.00
C GLY A 12 8.56 4.25 -14.61
N ARG A 13 9.53 5.18 -14.50
CA ARG A 13 10.31 5.44 -13.27
C ARG A 13 9.43 5.92 -12.10
N LEU A 14 8.29 6.56 -12.39
CA LEU A 14 7.42 7.15 -11.38
C LEU A 14 6.61 6.09 -10.62
N GLY A 15 6.11 5.07 -11.32
CA GLY A 15 5.50 3.90 -10.69
C GLY A 15 6.49 3.07 -9.87
N PHE A 16 7.77 3.02 -10.30
CA PHE A 16 8.83 2.34 -9.52
C PHE A 16 9.06 3.00 -8.17
N VAL A 17 9.26 4.31 -8.17
CA VAL A 17 9.52 5.08 -6.96
C VAL A 17 8.33 4.96 -6.00
N GLY A 18 7.09 5.07 -6.51
CA GLY A 18 5.89 4.83 -5.72
C GLY A 18 5.82 3.44 -5.10
N PHE A 19 6.14 2.40 -5.89
CA PHE A 19 6.15 1.01 -5.40
C PHE A 19 7.20 0.78 -4.30
N VAL A 20 8.41 1.32 -4.46
CA VAL A 20 9.48 1.18 -3.47
C VAL A 20 9.12 1.93 -2.19
N LEU A 21 8.64 3.17 -2.30
CA LEU A 21 8.22 3.97 -1.14
C LEU A 21 7.06 3.29 -0.38
N LEU A 22 6.05 2.80 -1.09
CA LEU A 22 4.94 2.10 -0.48
C LEU A 22 5.40 0.81 0.21
N SER A 23 6.28 0.04 -0.43
CA SER A 23 6.80 -1.21 0.15
C SER A 23 7.61 -0.94 1.42
N LEU A 24 8.43 0.12 1.41
CA LEU A 24 9.18 0.55 2.60
C LEU A 24 8.24 1.05 3.71
N GLY A 25 7.19 1.81 3.37
CA GLY A 25 6.19 2.26 4.33
C GLY A 25 5.45 1.10 5.00
N VAL A 26 5.05 0.09 4.23
CA VAL A 26 4.43 -1.13 4.75
C VAL A 26 5.40 -1.93 5.62
N LEU A 27 6.66 -2.05 5.22
CA LEU A 27 7.67 -2.79 6.00
C LEU A 27 7.94 -2.10 7.35
N LEU A 28 8.17 -0.79 7.34
CA LEU A 28 8.48 -0.03 8.55
C LEU A 28 7.26 0.12 9.46
N GLY A 29 6.11 0.51 8.91
CA GLY A 29 4.90 0.77 9.68
C GLY A 29 4.10 -0.49 10.02
N GLY A 30 4.14 -1.50 9.16
CA GLY A 30 3.43 -2.77 9.38
C GLY A 30 4.24 -3.77 10.18
N VAL A 31 5.51 -3.97 9.82
CA VAL A 31 6.33 -5.02 10.46
C VAL A 31 7.16 -4.47 11.61
N ALA A 32 7.97 -3.43 11.37
CA ALA A 32 8.89 -2.93 12.39
C ALA A 32 8.12 -2.31 13.59
N PHE A 33 7.15 -1.45 13.31
CA PHE A 33 6.31 -0.85 14.35
C PHE A 33 5.52 -1.92 15.12
N ALA A 34 4.84 -2.85 14.46
CA ALA A 34 4.06 -3.89 15.14
C ALA A 34 4.95 -4.80 15.99
N THR A 35 6.16 -5.12 15.54
CA THR A 35 7.12 -5.94 16.31
C THR A 35 7.51 -5.24 17.61
N VAL A 36 7.81 -3.94 17.55
CA VAL A 36 8.11 -3.12 18.73
C VAL A 36 6.90 -3.06 19.67
N GLN A 37 5.70 -2.85 19.12
CA GLN A 37 4.48 -2.74 19.91
C GLN A 37 4.11 -4.03 20.62
N VAL A 38 4.33 -5.20 20.00
CA VAL A 38 3.97 -6.50 20.58
C VAL A 38 5.07 -7.04 21.50
N THR A 39 6.34 -6.67 21.28
CA THR A 39 7.47 -7.23 22.04
C THR A 39 7.98 -6.27 23.12
N ILE A 40 8.23 -5.01 22.74
CA ILE A 40 8.93 -4.04 23.58
C ILE A 40 7.96 -3.35 24.55
N PHE A 41 6.75 -3.00 24.10
CA PHE A 41 5.80 -2.28 24.96
C PHE A 41 5.33 -3.11 26.17
N PRO A 42 5.00 -4.42 26.05
CA PRO A 42 4.64 -5.22 27.21
C PRO A 42 5.78 -5.35 28.21
N TYR A 43 7.02 -5.47 27.73
CA TYR A 43 8.21 -5.52 28.57
C TYR A 43 8.45 -4.18 29.30
N LEU A 44 8.30 -3.06 28.60
CA LEU A 44 8.38 -1.71 29.19
C LEU A 44 7.26 -1.46 30.20
N ALA A 45 6.05 -1.96 29.95
CA ALA A 45 4.93 -1.84 30.88
C ALA A 45 5.21 -2.52 32.22
N GLN A 46 5.94 -3.64 32.20
CA GLN A 46 6.32 -4.37 33.41
C GLN A 46 7.54 -3.75 34.11
N SER A 47 8.55 -3.32 33.33
CA SER A 47 9.87 -2.96 33.89
C SER A 47 10.04 -1.46 34.14
N ALA A 48 9.44 -0.61 33.31
CA ALA A 48 9.64 0.84 33.34
C ALA A 48 8.44 1.58 32.72
N PRO A 49 7.25 1.55 33.36
CA PRO A 49 6.03 2.10 32.79
C PRO A 49 6.09 3.62 32.56
N LYS A 50 7.00 4.33 33.23
CA LYS A 50 7.23 5.78 33.02
C LYS A 50 7.80 6.12 31.64
N LEU A 51 8.38 5.14 30.94
CA LEU A 51 8.91 5.30 29.59
C LEU A 51 7.84 5.02 28.51
N LEU A 52 6.65 4.55 28.91
CA LEU A 52 5.57 4.37 27.97
C LEU A 52 4.99 5.73 27.56
N PRO A 53 4.67 5.91 26.26
CA PRO A 53 3.90 7.05 25.79
C PRO A 53 2.56 7.09 26.53
N SER A 54 2.26 8.15 27.28
CA SER A 54 0.98 8.28 27.97
C SER A 54 -0.20 8.44 27.01
N ASN A 55 0.04 8.93 25.78
CA ASN A 55 -1.00 9.23 24.77
C ASN A 55 -0.60 8.82 23.35
N GLY A 56 0.26 7.80 23.18
CA GLY A 56 0.78 7.44 21.84
C GLY A 56 1.76 8.45 21.24
N VAL A 57 2.15 9.48 22.01
CA VAL A 57 3.26 10.39 21.72
C VAL A 57 4.29 10.19 22.82
N GLY A 58 5.38 9.51 22.51
CA GLY A 58 6.53 9.43 23.42
C GLY A 58 7.14 10.83 23.59
N PRO A 59 7.78 11.12 24.73
CA PRO A 59 8.41 12.42 24.96
C PRO A 59 9.56 12.74 23.98
N ASP A 60 10.08 11.72 23.27
CA ASP A 60 11.25 11.84 22.41
C ASP A 60 10.90 12.03 20.92
N ILE A 61 11.64 12.93 20.26
CA ILE A 61 11.63 13.15 18.79
C ILE A 61 11.78 11.84 18.00
N GLY A 62 12.55 10.87 18.53
CA GLY A 62 12.72 9.56 17.89
C GLY A 62 11.40 8.79 17.75
N PHE A 63 10.51 8.91 18.73
CA PHE A 63 9.20 8.25 18.70
C PHE A 63 8.26 8.93 17.70
N LEU A 64 8.33 10.26 17.59
CA LEU A 64 7.57 11.02 16.60
C LEU A 64 8.00 10.65 15.17
N LEU A 65 9.32 10.53 14.93
CA LEU A 65 9.86 10.08 13.64
C LEU A 65 9.48 8.63 13.32
N TRP A 66 9.44 7.76 14.34
CA TRP A 66 9.04 6.36 14.21
C TRP A 66 7.59 6.20 13.75
N ILE A 67 6.69 7.11 14.16
CA ILE A 67 5.29 7.12 13.73
C ILE A 67 5.11 7.86 12.40
N LEU A 68 5.66 9.07 12.26
CA LEU A 68 5.44 9.92 11.08
C LEU A 68 6.10 9.36 9.82
N GLY A 69 7.29 8.75 9.95
CA GLY A 69 8.05 8.24 8.82
C GLY A 69 7.25 7.24 7.98
N PRO A 70 6.78 6.12 8.56
CA PRO A 70 5.99 5.13 7.83
C PRO A 70 4.70 5.68 7.20
N VAL A 71 3.99 6.58 7.91
CA VAL A 71 2.75 7.20 7.40
C VAL A 71 3.04 8.07 6.17
N LEU A 72 4.11 8.86 6.19
CA LEU A 72 4.53 9.65 5.04
C LEU A 72 4.96 8.77 3.86
N LEU A 73 5.72 7.70 4.12
CA LEU A 73 6.12 6.76 3.08
C LEU A 73 4.91 6.05 2.45
N LEU A 74 3.93 5.66 3.27
CA LEU A 74 2.66 5.10 2.80
C LEU A 74 1.88 6.12 1.97
N ALA A 75 1.68 7.34 2.46
CA ALA A 75 0.94 8.38 1.76
C ALA A 75 1.56 8.71 0.39
N VAL A 76 2.86 9.05 0.39
CA VAL A 76 3.59 9.42 -0.82
C VAL A 76 3.70 8.24 -1.78
N GLY A 77 4.01 7.05 -1.26
CA GLY A 77 4.10 5.82 -2.05
C GLY A 77 2.78 5.46 -2.73
N SER A 78 1.67 5.57 -2.00
CA SER A 78 0.31 5.30 -2.52
C SER A 78 -0.08 6.28 -3.62
N ILE A 79 0.19 7.57 -3.43
CA ILE A 79 -0.14 8.60 -4.43
C ILE A 79 0.71 8.41 -5.69
N LEU A 80 2.03 8.26 -5.57
CA LEU A 80 2.91 8.06 -6.73
C LEU A 80 2.57 6.78 -7.49
N LEU A 81 2.31 5.68 -6.78
CA LEU A 81 1.95 4.41 -7.40
C LEU A 81 0.56 4.49 -8.08
N GLY A 82 -0.38 5.22 -7.49
CA GLY A 82 -1.70 5.46 -8.08
C GLY A 82 -1.63 6.28 -9.36
N ILE A 83 -0.86 7.37 -9.35
CA ILE A 83 -0.60 8.20 -10.54
C ILE A 83 0.11 7.38 -11.63
N GLY A 84 1.14 6.61 -11.26
CA GLY A 84 1.85 5.73 -12.18
C GLY A 84 0.93 4.67 -12.80
N THR A 85 0.01 4.12 -12.00
CA THR A 85 -1.00 3.15 -12.46
C THR A 85 -1.97 3.78 -13.47
N MET A 86 -2.45 5.00 -13.20
CA MET A 86 -3.34 5.71 -14.12
C MET A 86 -2.65 6.02 -15.46
N ARG A 87 -1.37 6.44 -15.42
CA ARG A 87 -0.58 6.73 -16.62
C ARG A 87 -0.25 5.49 -17.45
N ALA A 88 -0.05 4.34 -16.80
CA ALA A 88 0.31 3.10 -17.48
C ALA A 88 -0.84 2.52 -18.33
N HIS A 89 -2.10 2.86 -18.04
CA HIS A 89 -3.30 2.29 -18.65
C HIS A 89 -3.38 0.74 -18.65
N VAL A 90 -2.54 0.05 -17.86
CA VAL A 90 -2.49 -1.43 -17.78
C VAL A 90 -3.57 -1.99 -16.84
N PHE A 91 -3.92 -1.24 -15.79
CA PHE A 91 -4.91 -1.63 -14.79
C PHE A 91 -6.14 -0.71 -14.88
N PRO A 92 -7.32 -1.16 -14.41
CA PRO A 92 -8.52 -0.34 -14.37
C PRO A 92 -8.24 0.97 -13.63
N ARG A 93 -8.65 2.10 -14.23
CA ARG A 93 -8.42 3.46 -13.71
C ARG A 93 -8.86 3.63 -12.24
N TRP A 94 -9.91 2.89 -11.85
CA TRP A 94 -10.44 2.82 -10.49
C TRP A 94 -9.42 2.36 -9.45
N ALA A 95 -8.54 1.42 -9.79
CA ALA A 95 -7.53 0.92 -8.86
C ALA A 95 -6.48 1.98 -8.53
N GLY A 96 -6.12 2.82 -9.52
CA GLY A 96 -5.24 3.97 -9.30
C GLY A 96 -5.90 5.06 -8.44
N ILE A 97 -7.18 5.34 -8.67
CA ILE A 97 -7.96 6.31 -7.88
C ILE A 97 -8.05 5.86 -6.42
N LEU A 98 -8.38 4.58 -6.15
CA LEU A 98 -8.43 4.05 -4.79
C LEU A 98 -7.10 4.22 -4.05
N LEU A 99 -5.98 4.04 -4.75
CA LEU A 99 -4.66 4.17 -4.15
C LEU A 99 -4.31 5.63 -3.81
N ILE A 100 -4.70 6.57 -4.68
CA ILE A 100 -4.56 8.01 -4.41
C ILE A 100 -5.43 8.40 -3.21
N VAL A 101 -6.68 7.94 -3.18
CA VAL A 101 -7.62 8.19 -2.07
C VAL A 101 -7.03 7.65 -0.76
N ALA A 102 -6.53 6.41 -0.74
CA ALA A 102 -5.85 5.85 0.44
C ALA A 102 -4.66 6.72 0.89
N GLY A 103 -3.83 7.18 -0.04
CA GLY A 103 -2.69 8.06 0.29
C GLY A 103 -3.10 9.41 0.87
N VAL A 104 -4.18 10.02 0.36
CA VAL A 104 -4.74 11.27 0.90
C VAL A 104 -5.31 11.05 2.30
N LEU A 105 -6.01 9.94 2.50
CA LEU A 105 -6.55 9.53 3.81
C LEU A 105 -5.43 9.33 4.85
N PHE A 106 -4.31 8.70 4.48
CA PHE A 106 -3.13 8.60 5.35
C PHE A 106 -2.54 9.97 5.70
N LEU A 107 -2.56 10.92 4.78
CA LEU A 107 -2.12 12.29 5.07
C LEU A 107 -3.07 12.99 6.04
N LEU A 108 -4.37 12.74 5.90
CA LEU A 108 -5.41 13.30 6.75
C LEU A 108 -5.44 12.69 8.15
N SER A 109 -4.80 11.53 8.36
CA SER A 109 -4.60 10.94 9.69
C SER A 109 -3.35 11.47 10.41
N LEU A 110 -2.56 12.35 9.79
CA LEU A 110 -1.38 12.97 10.43
C LEU A 110 -1.73 14.00 11.52
N PRO A 111 -2.72 14.89 11.35
CA PRO A 111 -3.17 15.77 12.43
C PRO A 111 -3.71 14.92 13.58
N HIS A 112 -3.35 15.27 14.81
CA HIS A 112 -3.88 14.60 16.00
C HIS A 112 -5.36 14.95 16.17
N ILE A 113 -6.23 14.16 15.53
CA ILE A 113 -7.68 14.28 15.65
C ILE A 113 -8.10 13.50 16.90
N PRO A 114 -8.80 14.13 17.86
CA PRO A 114 -9.27 13.45 19.06
C PRO A 114 -10.10 12.20 18.74
N SER A 115 -9.96 11.16 19.57
CA SER A 115 -10.84 10.00 19.48
C SER A 115 -12.30 10.42 19.76
N PRO A 116 -13.30 9.76 19.14
CA PRO A 116 -13.21 8.57 18.28
C PRO A 116 -12.99 8.86 16.79
N ILE A 117 -13.01 10.14 16.38
CA ILE A 117 -12.99 10.52 14.95
C ILE A 117 -11.66 10.14 14.29
N GLY A 118 -10.53 10.36 14.99
CA GLY A 118 -9.20 9.95 14.51
C GLY A 118 -9.08 8.44 14.27
N ASP A 119 -9.64 7.63 15.18
CA ASP A 119 -9.60 6.17 15.09
C ASP A 119 -10.42 5.66 13.90
N VAL A 120 -11.59 6.26 13.65
CA VAL A 120 -12.44 5.95 12.49
C VAL A 120 -11.72 6.29 11.18
N ILE A 121 -11.02 7.43 11.12
CA ILE A 121 -10.24 7.83 9.93
C ILE A 121 -9.07 6.86 9.71
N GLY A 122 -8.36 6.48 10.77
CA GLY A 122 -7.27 5.49 10.69
C GLY A 122 -7.75 4.11 10.22
N LEU A 123 -8.88 3.65 10.75
CA LEU A 123 -9.51 2.40 10.33
C LEU A 123 -9.96 2.48 8.86
N ALA A 124 -10.65 3.55 8.48
CA ALA A 124 -11.12 3.76 7.11
C ALA A 124 -9.96 3.79 6.11
N SER A 125 -8.85 4.46 6.46
CA SER A 125 -7.63 4.50 5.64
C SER A 125 -7.08 3.10 5.37
N ASN A 126 -6.98 2.28 6.42
CA ASN A 126 -6.51 0.89 6.31
C ASN A 126 -7.47 0.03 5.48
N VAL A 127 -8.78 0.14 5.71
CA VAL A 127 -9.78 -0.62 4.96
C VAL A 127 -9.74 -0.27 3.48
N VAL A 128 -9.70 1.03 3.13
CA VAL A 128 -9.61 1.48 1.74
C VAL A 128 -8.32 0.99 1.09
N PHE A 129 -7.20 1.04 1.81
CA PHE A 129 -5.92 0.50 1.34
C PHE A 129 -6.02 -1.00 1.06
N LEU A 130 -6.53 -1.80 2.00
CA LEU A 130 -6.70 -3.24 1.82
C LEU A 130 -7.63 -3.59 0.66
N VAL A 131 -8.74 -2.85 0.51
CA VAL A 131 -9.67 -3.02 -0.61
C VAL A 131 -8.99 -2.69 -1.94
N ALA A 132 -8.17 -1.63 -1.99
CA ALA A 132 -7.39 -1.30 -3.18
C ALA A 132 -6.46 -2.46 -3.56
N PHE A 133 -5.74 -3.03 -2.59
CA PHE A 133 -4.86 -4.17 -2.81
C PHE A 133 -5.60 -5.44 -3.21
N ALA A 134 -6.76 -5.71 -2.59
CA ALA A 134 -7.61 -6.85 -2.96
C ALA A 134 -8.11 -6.71 -4.40
N TRP A 135 -8.52 -5.50 -4.81
CA TRP A 135 -8.93 -5.23 -6.19
C TRP A 135 -7.78 -5.39 -7.19
N PHE A 136 -6.59 -4.91 -6.84
CA PHE A 136 -5.38 -5.13 -7.64
C PHE A 136 -5.05 -6.63 -7.79
N GLY A 137 -5.17 -7.40 -6.71
CA GLY A 137 -5.01 -8.86 -6.72
C GLY A 137 -6.06 -9.55 -7.60
N TYR A 138 -7.33 -9.17 -7.47
CA TYR A 138 -8.43 -9.69 -8.27
C TYR A 138 -8.25 -9.38 -9.77
N ALA A 139 -7.92 -8.13 -10.12
CA ALA A 139 -7.66 -7.73 -11.50
C ALA A 139 -6.49 -8.50 -12.13
N LEU A 140 -5.46 -8.83 -11.34
CA LEU A 140 -4.33 -9.64 -11.79
C LEU A 140 -4.75 -11.08 -12.13
N VAL A 141 -5.59 -11.69 -11.29
CA VAL A 141 -6.10 -13.06 -11.51
C VAL A 141 -7.11 -13.11 -12.66
N ALA A 142 -7.99 -12.10 -12.77
CA ALA A 142 -8.99 -12.02 -13.83
C ALA A 142 -8.36 -11.86 -15.23
N GLN A 143 -7.27 -11.07 -15.35
CA GLN A 143 -6.53 -10.91 -16.61
C GLN A 143 -5.68 -12.15 -16.97
N GLY A 144 -5.36 -13.02 -16.00
CA GLY A 144 -4.67 -14.28 -16.27
C GLY A 144 -5.54 -15.33 -16.97
N LYS A 145 -6.84 -15.07 -17.13
CA LYS A 145 -7.81 -15.99 -17.75
C LYS A 145 -8.09 -15.72 -19.23
N GLU A 146 -7.37 -14.81 -19.89
CA GLU A 146 -7.46 -14.75 -21.36
C GLU A 146 -7.03 -16.12 -21.90
N PRO A 147 -7.93 -16.85 -22.61
CA PRO A 147 -7.58 -18.10 -23.24
C PRO A 147 -6.42 -17.79 -24.18
N VAL A 148 -5.30 -18.50 -24.02
CA VAL A 148 -4.27 -18.56 -25.05
C VAL A 148 -5.00 -19.04 -26.29
N ALA A 149 -5.38 -18.11 -27.18
CA ALA A 149 -6.00 -18.43 -28.44
C ALA A 149 -5.02 -19.38 -29.14
N ALA A 150 -5.39 -20.65 -29.20
CA ALA A 150 -4.52 -21.72 -29.63
C ALA A 150 -4.01 -21.38 -31.05
N PRO A 151 -2.69 -21.22 -31.25
CA PRO A 151 -2.12 -20.93 -32.57
C PRO A 151 -2.34 -22.03 -33.62
N PHE A 152 -2.93 -23.17 -33.23
CA PHE A 152 -2.98 -24.38 -34.03
C PHE A 152 -4.23 -24.51 -34.93
N ALA A 153 -5.28 -23.71 -34.72
CA ALA A 153 -6.50 -23.83 -35.53
C ALA A 153 -6.39 -23.19 -36.94
N THR A 154 -5.40 -22.32 -37.17
CA THR A 154 -5.19 -21.67 -38.47
C THR A 154 -4.25 -22.43 -39.41
N ALA A 155 -3.49 -23.41 -38.90
CA ALA A 155 -2.55 -24.18 -39.73
C ALA A 155 -3.22 -25.29 -40.56
N GLU A 156 -4.29 -25.92 -40.05
CA GLU A 156 -4.98 -27.01 -40.78
C GLU A 156 -5.89 -26.50 -41.90
N ALA A 157 -6.36 -25.25 -41.85
CA ALA A 157 -7.22 -24.67 -42.89
C ALA A 157 -6.45 -24.26 -44.17
N GLN A 158 -5.11 -24.23 -44.13
CA GLN A 158 -4.28 -23.84 -45.28
C GLN A 158 -3.74 -25.02 -46.08
N THR A 159 -3.85 -26.25 -45.58
CA THR A 159 -3.36 -27.47 -46.26
C THR A 159 -4.42 -28.19 -47.09
N SER A 160 -5.67 -27.68 -47.18
CA SER A 160 -6.74 -28.31 -47.98
C SER A 160 -7.17 -27.51 -49.23
N ARG A 161 -6.25 -26.73 -49.82
CA ARG A 161 -6.47 -26.07 -51.13
C ARG A 161 -5.65 -26.73 -52.23
#